data_AF-A0A1E4B426-F1
#
_entry.id   AF-A0A1E4B426-F1
#
_cell.length_a   1.000
_cell.length_b   1.000
_cell.length_c   1.000
_cell.angle_alpha   90.00
_cell.angle_beta   90.00
_cell.angle_gamma   90.00
#
_symmetry.space_group_name_H-M   'P 1'
#
loop_
_entity.id
_entity.type
_entity.pdbx_description
1 polymer ?
#
loop_
_entity_poly.entity_id
_entity_poly.type
_entity_poly.pdbx_seq_one_letter_code
_entity_poly.pdbx_strand_id
1 'polypeptide(L)'
;MIPVNPPPPGLPLSAHKVAPRPAPALTPEQAQLRKAAEGFEAFLLRKMLESARSAFAPDSTPLTGGGMQQFTTMRDERLAEIAASTGAFGFARSIEAQLAQYATPQGDA
;
A
#
# COMPACT_ATOMS: atom_id res chain seq x y z
N MET A 1 -3.90 -58.15 4.39
CA MET A 1 -4.58 -57.45 3.28
C MET A 1 -5.12 -56.13 3.84
N ILE A 2 -4.46 -54.99 3.61
CA ILE A 2 -4.93 -53.66 4.06
C ILE A 2 -5.56 -52.99 2.84
N PRO A 3 -6.84 -52.54 2.88
CA PRO A 3 -7.45 -51.87 1.74
C PRO A 3 -6.82 -50.48 1.56
N VAL A 4 -6.30 -50.21 0.36
CA VAL A 4 -5.92 -48.87 -0.07
C VAL A 4 -7.20 -48.09 -0.38
N ASN A 5 -7.40 -46.97 0.31
CA ASN A 5 -8.51 -46.06 0.03
C ASN A 5 -8.10 -45.12 -1.13
N PRO A 6 -8.90 -44.99 -2.21
CA PRO A 6 -8.57 -44.07 -3.29
C PRO A 6 -8.54 -42.61 -2.81
N PRO A 7 -7.71 -41.74 -3.41
CA PRO A 7 -7.68 -40.33 -3.08
C PRO A 7 -9.03 -39.67 -3.44
N PRO A 8 -9.51 -38.71 -2.63
CA PRO A 8 -10.75 -38.00 -2.92
C PRO A 8 -10.61 -37.18 -4.22
N PRO A 9 -11.69 -37.05 -5.02
CA PRO A 9 -11.68 -36.17 -6.19
C PRO A 9 -11.43 -34.73 -5.76
N GLY A 10 -10.43 -34.08 -6.38
CA GLY A 10 -10.12 -32.68 -6.14
C GLY A 10 -11.30 -31.79 -6.55
N LEU A 11 -11.74 -30.93 -5.63
CA LEU A 11 -12.75 -29.91 -5.92
C LEU A 11 -12.19 -28.95 -6.99
N PRO A 12 -12.96 -28.59 -8.03
CA PRO A 12 -12.55 -27.56 -8.96
C PRO A 12 -12.50 -26.22 -8.22
N LEU A 13 -11.29 -25.66 -8.05
CA LEU A 13 -11.11 -24.30 -7.58
C LEU A 13 -11.62 -23.35 -8.68
N SER A 14 -12.87 -22.91 -8.59
CA SER A 14 -13.39 -21.83 -9.42
C SER A 14 -12.62 -20.55 -9.09
N ALA A 15 -11.66 -20.20 -9.93
CA ALA A 15 -10.99 -18.91 -9.90
C ALA A 15 -12.03 -17.80 -10.14
N HIS A 16 -12.46 -17.14 -9.05
CA HIS A 16 -13.25 -15.93 -9.15
C HIS A 16 -12.35 -14.82 -9.68
N LYS A 17 -12.32 -14.67 -11.00
CA LYS A 17 -11.77 -13.49 -11.65
C LYS A 17 -12.67 -12.31 -11.26
N VAL A 18 -12.30 -11.60 -10.19
CA VAL A 18 -12.89 -10.30 -9.86
C VAL A 18 -12.53 -9.37 -11.02
N ALA A 19 -13.47 -9.19 -11.94
CA ALA A 19 -13.34 -8.18 -12.98
C ALA A 19 -13.14 -6.82 -12.29
N PRO A 20 -12.20 -5.97 -12.74
CA PRO A 20 -12.07 -4.63 -12.20
C PRO A 20 -13.40 -3.92 -12.48
N ARG A 21 -14.14 -3.60 -11.41
CA ARG A 21 -15.33 -2.76 -11.55
C ARG A 21 -14.87 -1.41 -12.06
N PRO A 22 -15.46 -0.86 -13.15
CA PRO A 22 -15.12 0.49 -13.59
C PRO A 22 -15.38 1.42 -12.41
N ALA A 23 -14.32 2.07 -11.92
CA ALA A 23 -14.47 3.07 -10.89
C ALA A 23 -15.25 4.24 -11.51
N PRO A 24 -16.29 4.77 -10.83
CA PRO A 24 -16.92 6.00 -11.28
C PRO A 24 -15.87 7.10 -11.40
N ALA A 25 -16.02 7.97 -12.40
CA ALA A 25 -15.13 9.11 -12.57
C ALA A 25 -15.16 9.98 -11.31
N LEU A 26 -13.98 10.21 -10.72
CA LEU A 26 -13.85 11.01 -9.51
C LEU A 26 -14.19 12.47 -9.81
N THR A 27 -14.87 13.14 -8.89
CA THR A 27 -14.97 14.61 -8.93
C THR A 27 -13.58 15.23 -8.74
N PRO A 28 -13.36 16.49 -9.15
CA PRO A 28 -12.09 17.17 -8.91
C PRO A 28 -11.68 17.21 -7.43
N GLU A 29 -12.66 17.30 -6.52
CA GLU A 29 -12.43 17.27 -5.08
C GLU A 29 -12.01 15.87 -4.60
N GLN A 30 -12.69 14.81 -5.06
CA GLN A 30 -12.32 13.42 -4.75
C GLN A 30 -10.92 13.08 -5.28
N ALA A 31 -10.57 13.57 -6.48
CA ALA A 31 -9.24 13.37 -7.05
C ALA A 31 -8.14 14.05 -6.21
N GLN A 32 -8.41 15.25 -5.68
CA GLN A 32 -7.49 15.94 -4.77
C GLN A 32 -7.36 15.21 -3.43
N LEU A 33 -8.48 14.74 -2.88
CA LEU A 33 -8.49 13.97 -1.64
C LEU A 33 -7.68 12.67 -1.78
N ARG A 34 -7.87 11.95 -2.88
CA ARG A 34 -7.11 10.75 -3.21
C ARG A 34 -5.61 11.05 -3.30
N LYS A 35 -5.22 12.11 -4.01
CA LYS A 35 -3.81 12.52 -4.14
C LYS A 35 -3.19 12.85 -2.77
N ALA A 36 -3.92 13.54 -1.90
CA ALA A 36 -3.47 13.82 -0.54
C ALA A 36 -3.31 12.53 0.28
N ALA A 37 -4.25 11.59 0.17
CA ALA A 37 -4.20 10.31 0.86
C ALA A 37 -3.03 9.43 0.38
N GLU A 38 -2.76 9.39 -0.92
CA GLU A 38 -1.57 8.73 -1.50
C GLU A 38 -0.27 9.34 -0.96
N GLY A 39 -0.21 10.66 -0.80
CA GLY A 39 0.94 11.34 -0.18
C GLY A 39 1.17 10.95 1.29
N PHE A 40 0.09 10.80 2.06
CA PHE A 40 0.16 10.31 3.45
C PHE A 40 0.63 8.85 3.52
N GLU A 41 0.11 7.98 2.65
CA GLU A 41 0.54 6.59 2.57
C GLU A 41 2.03 6.52 2.22
N ALA A 42 2.50 7.30 1.23
CA ALA A 42 3.91 7.35 0.89
C ALA A 42 4.78 7.78 2.08
N PHE A 43 4.36 8.78 2.86
CA PHE A 43 5.09 9.18 4.08
C PHE A 43 5.15 8.05 5.11
N LEU A 44 4.02 7.40 5.39
CA LEU A 44 3.94 6.30 6.34
C LEU A 44 4.85 5.13 5.92
N LEU A 45 4.85 4.79 4.63
CA LEU A 45 5.69 3.75 4.08
C LEU A 45 7.18 4.08 4.18
N ARG A 46 7.58 5.35 3.97
CA ARG A 46 8.96 5.77 4.23
C ARG A 46 9.35 5.54 5.68
N LYS A 47 8.47 5.86 6.64
CA LYS A 47 8.71 5.61 8.07
C LYS A 47 8.76 4.12 8.42
N MET A 48 7.97 3.30 7.75
CA MET A 48 8.03 1.84 7.88
C MET A 48 9.35 1.27 7.32
N LEU A 49 9.83 1.79 6.18
CA LEU A 49 11.10 1.37 5.57
C LEU A 49 12.30 1.79 6.44
N GLU A 50 12.24 3.00 7.00
CA GLU A 50 13.21 3.52 7.96
C GLU A 50 13.29 2.61 9.21
N SER A 51 12.15 2.27 9.81
CA SER A 51 12.10 1.41 10.99
C SER A 51 12.55 -0.03 10.70
N ALA A 52 12.11 -0.61 9.57
CA ALA A 52 12.53 -1.93 9.15
C ALA A 52 14.06 -2.01 9.02
N ARG A 53 14.69 -1.01 8.39
CA ARG A 53 16.15 -1.00 8.27
C ARG A 53 16.85 -0.84 9.61
N SER A 54 16.34 0.03 10.48
CA SER A 54 16.88 0.19 11.83
C SER A 54 16.81 -1.12 12.63
N ALA A 55 15.79 -1.96 12.42
CA ALA A 55 15.64 -3.24 13.10
C ALA A 55 16.62 -4.32 12.61
N PHE A 56 17.11 -4.22 11.36
CA PHE A 56 18.05 -5.17 10.76
C PHE A 56 19.48 -4.62 10.62
N ALA A 57 19.76 -3.41 11.12
CA ALA A 57 21.10 -2.85 11.10
C ALA A 57 22.01 -3.65 12.06
N PRO A 58 23.09 -4.29 11.58
CA PRO A 58 24.00 -4.99 12.48
C PRO A 58 24.75 -3.97 13.35
N ASP A 59 24.87 -4.25 14.65
CA ASP A 59 25.49 -3.38 15.68
C ASP A 59 26.94 -2.93 15.35
N SER A 60 27.57 -3.50 14.32
CA SER A 60 28.99 -3.37 14.06
C SER A 60 29.38 -3.20 12.58
N THR A 61 28.53 -2.67 11.70
CA THR A 61 28.90 -2.45 10.28
C THR A 61 29.32 -1.00 10.01
N PRO A 62 30.63 -0.68 9.87
CA PRO A 62 31.12 0.70 9.68
C PRO A 62 30.96 1.21 8.23
N LEU A 63 30.10 0.61 7.40
CA LEU A 63 30.17 0.71 5.94
C LEU A 63 29.07 1.55 5.30
N THR A 64 28.53 2.56 5.98
CA THR A 64 27.57 3.49 5.35
C THR A 64 28.12 4.91 5.36
N GLY A 65 29.03 5.21 4.43
CA GLY A 65 29.40 6.61 4.14
C GLY A 65 28.17 7.42 3.71
N GLY A 66 28.19 8.74 3.94
CA GLY A 66 27.02 9.63 3.74
C GLY A 66 26.36 9.54 2.35
N GLY A 67 27.12 9.20 1.29
CA GLY A 67 26.56 8.97 -0.04
C GLY A 67 25.57 7.80 -0.11
N MET A 68 25.86 6.68 0.58
CA MET A 68 24.96 5.51 0.62
C MET A 68 23.65 5.80 1.35
N GLN A 69 23.68 6.68 2.35
CA GLN A 69 22.47 7.12 3.05
C GLN A 69 21.57 7.92 2.11
N GLN A 70 22.14 8.85 1.33
CA GLN A 70 21.37 9.64 0.37
C GLN A 70 20.70 8.76 -0.70
N PHE A 71 21.43 7.80 -1.27
CA PHE A 71 20.86 6.86 -2.25
C PHE A 71 19.75 6.00 -1.63
N THR A 72 19.92 5.59 -0.38
CA THR A 72 18.92 4.80 0.35
C THR A 72 17.65 5.63 0.57
N THR A 73 17.78 6.90 0.97
CA THR A 73 16.65 7.82 1.12
C THR A 73 15.90 8.00 -0.19
N MET A 74 16.61 8.27 -1.29
CA MET A 74 15.99 8.42 -2.62
C MET A 74 15.28 7.14 -3.08
N ARG A 75 15.88 5.97 -2.81
CA ARG A 75 15.26 4.68 -3.13
C ARG A 75 13.96 4.48 -2.35
N ASP A 76 14.00 4.72 -1.05
CA ASP A 76 12.86 4.51 -0.17
C ASP A 76 11.72 5.49 -0.50
N GLU A 77 12.05 6.74 -0.85
CA GLU A 77 11.11 7.74 -1.38
C GLU A 77 10.39 7.23 -2.63
N ARG A 78 11.16 6.79 -3.63
CA ARG A 78 10.59 6.34 -4.90
C ARG A 78 9.77 5.06 -4.73
N LEU A 79 10.22 4.13 -3.89
CA LEU A 79 9.49 2.91 -3.58
C LEU A 79 8.15 3.22 -2.91
N ALA A 80 8.15 4.10 -1.91
CA ALA A 80 6.95 4.48 -1.20
C ALA A 80 5.92 5.18 -2.12
N GLU A 81 6.38 6.05 -3.02
CA GLU A 81 5.51 6.72 -3.99
C GLU A 81 4.84 5.74 -4.97
N ILE A 82 5.62 4.77 -5.49
CA ILE A 82 5.07 3.72 -6.36
C ILE A 82 4.09 2.84 -5.58
N ALA A 83 4.42 2.45 -4.36
CA ALA A 83 3.56 1.60 -3.54
C ALA A 83 2.23 2.31 -3.16
N ALA A 84 2.28 3.60 -2.82
CA ALA A 84 1.10 4.39 -2.51
C ALA A 84 0.22 4.60 -3.76
N SER A 85 0.79 5.02 -4.90
CA SER A 85 0.03 5.25 -6.13
C SER A 85 -0.61 3.98 -6.71
N THR A 86 0.01 2.82 -6.49
CA THR A 86 -0.57 1.52 -6.88
C THR A 86 -1.58 0.98 -5.86
N GLY A 87 -1.70 1.61 -4.69
CA GLY A 87 -2.59 1.16 -3.61
C GLY A 87 -2.14 -0.16 -2.98
N ALA A 88 -0.83 -0.44 -2.95
CA ALA A 88 -0.28 -1.71 -2.51
C ALA A 88 -0.61 -2.07 -1.05
N PHE A 89 -0.73 -1.06 -0.17
CA PHE A 89 -1.05 -1.24 1.25
C PHE A 89 -2.47 -0.80 1.60
N GLY A 90 -3.10 0.04 0.78
CA GLY A 90 -4.51 0.40 0.89
C GLY A 90 -4.83 1.45 1.96
N PHE A 91 -3.82 2.06 2.58
CA PHE A 91 -4.02 3.09 3.58
C PHE A 91 -4.63 4.35 2.96
N ALA A 92 -4.18 4.76 1.77
CA ALA A 92 -4.75 5.90 1.06
C ALA A 92 -6.27 5.75 0.88
N ARG A 93 -6.72 4.54 0.51
CA ARG A 93 -8.15 4.25 0.35
C ARG A 93 -8.93 4.37 1.66
N SER A 94 -8.38 3.86 2.76
CA SER A 94 -9.03 3.98 4.07
C SER A 94 -9.14 5.43 4.54
N ILE A 95 -8.10 6.23 4.29
CA ILE A 95 -8.06 7.66 4.62
C ILE A 95 -9.09 8.41 3.77
N GLU A 96 -9.12 8.16 2.46
CA GLU A 96 -10.11 8.74 1.54
C GLU A 96 -11.54 8.44 2.01
N ALA A 97 -11.85 7.17 2.32
CA ALA A 97 -13.17 6.78 2.81
C ALA A 97 -13.54 7.47 4.14
N GLN A 98 -12.56 7.61 5.04
CA GLN A 98 -12.74 8.29 6.32
C GLN A 98 -12.80 9.80 6.22
N LEU A 99 -12.22 10.43 5.20
CA LEU A 99 -12.32 11.88 5.00
C LEU A 99 -13.58 12.25 4.21
N ALA A 100 -13.98 11.41 3.25
CA ALA A 100 -15.19 11.62 2.46
C ALA A 100 -16.47 11.70 3.33
N GLN A 101 -16.51 10.98 4.47
CA GLN A 101 -17.61 11.09 5.44
C GLN A 101 -17.66 12.45 6.17
N TYR A 102 -16.53 13.18 6.26
CA TYR A 102 -16.45 14.50 6.89
C TYR A 102 -16.47 15.65 5.89
N ALA A 103 -16.31 15.36 4.60
CA ALA A 103 -16.58 16.29 3.50
C ALA A 103 -18.09 16.44 3.30
N THR A 104 -18.82 16.84 4.34
CA THR A 104 -20.17 17.38 4.17
C THR A 104 -20.06 18.68 3.38
N PRO A 105 -20.90 18.92 2.36
CA PRO A 105 -20.93 20.20 1.67
C PRO A 105 -21.45 21.28 2.62
N GLN A 106 -20.56 21.88 3.40
CA GLN A 106 -20.84 23.06 4.21
C GLN A 106 -20.65 24.27 3.30
N GLY A 107 -21.69 24.62 2.55
CA GLY A 107 -21.62 25.71 1.57
C GLY A 107 -22.97 26.10 0.98
N ASP A 108 -24.04 26.10 1.79
CA ASP A 108 -25.30 26.78 1.48
C ASP A 108 -25.92 27.28 2.80
N ALA A 109 -25.63 28.52 3.18
CA ALA A 109 -26.39 29.34 4.13
C ALA A 109 -26.10 30.83 3.87
#